data_AF-A0A3B8WFJ8-F1
#
_entry.id   AF-A0A3B8WFJ8-F1
#
_cell.length_a   1.000
_cell.length_b   1.000
_cell.length_c   1.000
_cell.angle_alpha   90.00
_cell.angle_beta   90.00
_cell.angle_gamma   90.00
#
_symmetry.space_group_name_H-M   'P 1'
#
loop_
_entity.id
_entity.type
_entity.pdbx_description
1 polymer ?
#
loop_
_entity_poly.entity_id
_entity_poly.type
_entity_poly.pdbx_seq_one_letter_code
_entity_poly.pdbx_strand_id
1 'polypeptide(L)' 'KMLRVLHTRQGQKAEVALERVQQAAIQNKIIFSDLMEACKVCSLGQITKALFEVGGQYRRNM' A
#
# COMPACT_ATOMS: atom_id res chain seq x y z
N LYS A 1 -3.38 -3.29 19.96
CA LYS A 1 -3.08 -1.93 20.51
C LYS A 1 -2.11 -1.15 19.60
N MET A 2 -0.96 -1.72 19.22
CA MET A 2 0.05 -1.07 18.36
C MET A 2 -0.46 -0.68 16.95
N LEU A 3 -1.20 -1.56 16.27
CA LEU A 3 -1.68 -1.30 14.90
C LEU A 3 -2.60 -0.06 14.81
N ARG A 4 -3.54 0.09 15.74
CA ARG A 4 -4.42 1.28 15.77
C ARG A 4 -3.62 2.56 16.00
N VAL A 5 -2.61 2.51 16.88
CA VAL A 5 -1.74 3.67 17.13
C VAL A 5 -0.96 4.04 15.87
N LEU A 6 -0.45 3.06 15.11
CA LEU A 6 0.18 3.32 13.82
C LEU A 6 -0.77 4.03 12.85
N HIS A 7 -1.99 3.50 12.70
CA HIS A 7 -3.00 4.07 11.81
C HIS A 7 -3.40 5.49 12.21
N THR A 8 -3.63 5.75 13.50
CA THR A 8 -3.96 7.10 13.98
C THR A 8 -2.79 8.07 13.81
N ARG A 9 -1.55 7.63 14.07
CA ARG A 9 -0.37 8.51 13.99
C ARG A 9 0.05 8.83 12.56
N GLN A 10 -0.16 7.92 11.62
CA GLN A 10 0.34 8.04 10.25
C GLN A 10 -0.74 8.32 9.20
N GLY A 11 -2.03 8.44 9.58
CA GLY A 11 -3.18 8.50 8.65
C GLY A 11 -2.94 9.25 7.34
N GLN A 12 -2.69 10.57 7.40
CA GLN A 12 -2.48 11.39 6.20
C GLN A 12 -1.24 10.99 5.39
N LYS A 13 -0.14 10.60 6.06
CA LYS A 13 1.09 10.15 5.39
C LYS A 13 0.91 8.78 4.74
N ALA A 14 0.12 7.91 5.38
CA ALA A 14 -0.22 6.60 4.86
C ALA A 14 -1.07 6.72 3.60
N GLU A 15 -2.08 7.60 3.58
CA GLU A 15 -2.90 7.86 2.38
C GLU A 15 -2.02 8.29 1.18
N VAL A 16 -1.18 9.31 1.35
CA VAL A 16 -0.27 9.77 0.29
C VAL A 16 0.71 8.68 -0.18
N ALA A 17 1.23 7.87 0.74
CA ALA A 17 2.14 6.79 0.39
C ALA A 17 1.44 5.66 -0.38
N LEU A 18 0.21 5.31 0.00
CA LEU A 18 -0.59 4.29 -0.70
C LEU A 18 -0.98 4.75 -2.11
N GLU A 19 -1.37 6.02 -2.27
CA GLU A 19 -1.65 6.61 -3.59
C GLU A 19 -0.43 6.52 -4.53
N ARG A 20 0.78 6.82 -4.03
CA ARG A 20 2.00 6.70 -4.83
C ARG A 20 2.26 5.27 -5.28
N VAL A 21 2.10 4.30 -4.38
CA VAL A 21 2.23 2.87 -4.71
C VAL A 21 1.21 2.47 -5.77
N GLN A 22 -0.05 2.89 -5.64
CA GLN A 22 -1.10 2.62 -6.62
C GLN A 22 -0.79 3.26 -7.98
N GLN A 23 -0.38 4.52 -8.00
CA GLN A 23 -0.02 5.23 -9.23
C GLN A 23 1.19 4.59 -9.93
N ALA A 24 2.20 4.18 -9.17
CA ALA A 24 3.36 3.46 -9.72
C ALA A 24 2.93 2.12 -10.35
N ALA A 25 2.01 1.38 -9.70
CA ALA A 25 1.45 0.15 -10.24
C ALA A 25 0.66 0.40 -11.54
N ILE A 26 -0.27 1.37 -11.54
CA ILE A 26 -1.10 1.71 -12.71
C ILE A 26 -0.23 2.16 -13.89
N GLN A 27 0.83 2.92 -13.63
CA GLN A 27 1.73 3.45 -14.65
C GLN A 27 2.81 2.45 -15.08
N ASN A 28 2.77 1.19 -14.63
CA ASN A 28 3.79 0.16 -14.89
C ASN A 28 5.23 0.62 -14.56
N LYS A 29 5.39 1.41 -13.49
CA LYS A 29 6.70 1.86 -13.00
C LYS A 29 7.32 0.83 -12.04
N ILE A 30 8.60 1.01 -11.74
CA ILE A 30 9.29 0.23 -10.70
C ILE A 30 8.71 0.59 -9.34
N ILE A 31 7.84 -0.26 -8.83
CA ILE A 31 7.07 -0.03 -7.61
C ILE A 31 7.86 -0.22 -6.31
N PHE A 32 9.00 -0.91 -6.37
CA PHE A 32 9.78 -1.26 -5.17
C PHE A 32 10.22 -0.03 -4.36
N SER A 33 10.61 1.06 -5.03
CA SER A 33 10.99 2.31 -4.38
C SER A 33 9.84 2.90 -3.56
N ASP A 34 8.64 2.94 -4.13
CA ASP A 34 7.44 3.45 -3.45
C ASP A 34 7.02 2.53 -2.30
N LEU A 35 7.21 1.21 -2.44
CA LEU A 35 6.96 0.25 -1.35
C LEU A 35 7.89 0.47 -0.16
N MET A 36 9.17 0.77 -0.39
CA MET A 36 10.12 1.07 0.68
C MET A 36 9.71 2.31 1.48
N GLU A 37 9.16 3.33 0.83
CA GLU A 37 8.61 4.50 1.51
C GLU A 37 7.30 4.18 2.24
N ALA A 38 6.39 3.44 1.61
CA ALA A 38 5.12 3.07 2.21
C ALA A 38 5.29 2.23 3.48
N CYS A 39 6.25 1.31 3.52
CA CYS A 39 6.54 0.47 4.69
C CYS A 39 6.90 1.26 5.96
N LYS A 40 7.32 2.53 5.85
CA LYS A 40 7.64 3.38 7.01
C LYS A 40 6.40 3.87 7.74
N VAL A 41 5.25 3.93 7.07
CA VAL A 41 4.03 4.60 7.56
C VAL A 41 2.76 3.76 7.43
N CYS A 42 2.76 2.75 6.56
CA CYS A 42 1.64 1.86 6.32
C CYS A 42 1.87 0.49 6.97
N SER A 43 0.80 -0.15 7.41
CA SER A 43 0.84 -1.57 7.75
C SER A 43 0.83 -2.43 6.49
N LEU A 44 1.31 -3.67 6.60
CA LEU A 44 1.26 -4.66 5.52
C LEU A 44 -0.15 -4.79 4.91
N GLY A 45 -1.19 -4.87 5.75
CA GLY A 45 -2.57 -4.97 5.28
C GLY A 45 -3.07 -3.75 4.50
N GLN A 46 -2.61 -2.54 4.83
CA GLN A 46 -2.94 -1.34 4.06
C GLN A 46 -2.33 -1.42 2.66
N ILE A 47 -1.05 -1.81 2.56
CA ILE A 47 -0.34 -1.95 1.29
C ILE A 47 -0.99 -3.04 0.43
N THR A 48 -1.25 -4.22 1.00
CA THR A 48 -1.90 -5.33 0.29
C THR A 48 -3.27 -4.93 -0.25
N LYS A 49 -4.10 -4.25 0.56
CA LYS A 49 -5.43 -3.81 0.11
C LYS A 49 -5.33 -2.80 -1.04
N ALA A 50 -4.44 -1.80 -0.92
CA ALA A 50 -4.24 -0.80 -1.96
C ALA A 50 -3.78 -1.42 -3.29
N LEU A 51 -2.91 -2.43 -3.25
CA LEU A 51 -2.47 -3.17 -4.44
C LEU A 51 -3.60 -4.02 -5.04
N PHE A 52 -4.47 -4.60 -4.23
CA PHE A 52 -5.63 -5.36 -4.73
C PHE A 52 -6.63 -4.49 -5.47
N GLU A 53 -6.76 -3.21 -5.11
CA GLU A 53 -7.68 -2.26 -5.78
C GLU A 53 -7.23 -1.92 -7.21
N VAL A 54 -5.93 -2.02 -7.51
CA VAL A 54 -5.37 -1.65 -8.83
C VAL A 54 -4.84 -2.82 -9.64
N GLY A 55 -4.35 -3.88 -8.99
CA GLY A 55 -3.77 -5.07 -9.65
C GLY A 55 -4.64 -6.32 -9.56
N GLY A 56 -5.75 -6.25 -8.84
CA GLY A 56 -6.60 -7.40 -8.56
C GLY A 56 -5.98 -8.37 -7.53
N GLN A 57 -6.79 -9.34 -7.12
CA GLN A 57 -6.35 -10.42 -6.24
C GLN A 57 -5.97 -11.64 -7.08
N TYR A 58 -5.00 -12.41 -6.58
CA TYR A 58 -4.68 -13.69 -7.19
C TYR A 58 -5.93 -14.59 -7.20
N ARG A 59 -6.35 -14.99 -8.39
CA ARG A 59 -7.42 -15.95 -8.59
C ARG A 59 -6.79 -17.33 -8.80
N ARG A 60 -7.03 -18.25 -7.87
CA ARG A 60 -6.66 -19.65 -8.06
C ARG A 60 -7.50 -20.22 -9.20
N ASN A 61 -6.83 -20.78 -10.21
CA ASN A 61 -7.50 -21.67 -11.15
C ASN A 61 -7.65 -23.04 -10.45
N MET A 62 -8.86 -23.60 -10.53
CA MET A 62 -9.10 -25.02 -10.26
C MET A 62 -8.76 -25.81 -11.51
#